data_AF-A0A537PSY2-F1
#
_entry.id   AF-A0A537PSY2-F1
#
_cell.length_a   1.000
_cell.length_b   1.000
_cell.length_c   1.000
_cell.angle_alpha   90.00
_cell.angle_beta   90.00
_cell.angle_gamma   90.00
#
_symmetry.space_group_name_H-M   'P 1'
#
loop_
_entity.id
_entity.type
_entity.pdbx_description
1 polymer ?
#
loop_
_entity_poly.entity_id
_entity_poly.type
_entity_poly.pdbx_seq_one_letter_code
_entity_poly.pdbx_strand_id
1 'polypeptide(L)'
;MSVMSRRRKIWALTLAIVAAAVLGIGAEALAQANPFGTGPGPAPARPPALDGIAGFILAKQAEFYRALAGMIRAAKADGSASLSLLGLSFAYGIFHAAGPGHGKAVISSYLVANEETWRRGIALSFASALLQASVAVA
;
A
#
# COMPACT_ATOMS: atom_id res chain seq x y z
N MET A 1 12.39 27.64 31.26
CA MET A 1 11.38 27.22 30.26
C MET A 1 10.90 25.81 30.58
N SER A 2 9.62 25.64 30.96
CA SER A 2 9.07 24.35 31.43
C SER A 2 9.13 23.26 30.35
N VAL A 3 9.61 22.08 30.73
CA VAL A 3 9.76 20.86 29.89
C VAL A 3 8.46 20.49 29.17
N MET A 4 7.29 20.81 29.74
CA MET A 4 5.97 20.62 29.13
C MET A 4 5.78 21.43 27.84
N SER A 5 6.33 22.65 27.77
CA SER A 5 6.25 23.49 26.56
C SER A 5 7.12 22.96 25.42
N ARG A 6 8.22 22.28 25.74
CA ARG A 6 9.12 21.67 24.76
C ARG A 6 8.49 20.41 24.15
N ARG A 7 7.85 19.58 24.97
CA ARG A 7 7.10 18.39 24.51
C ARG A 7 5.93 18.79 23.60
N ARG A 8 5.15 19.81 23.97
CA ARG A 8 4.02 20.29 23.14
C ARG A 8 4.47 20.85 21.78
N LYS A 9 5.61 21.53 21.72
CA LYS A 9 6.22 22.00 20.46
C LYS A 9 6.70 20.85 19.58
N ILE A 10 7.31 19.83 20.18
CA ILE A 10 7.75 18.63 19.45
C ILE A 10 6.54 17.92 18.84
N TRP A 11 5.47 17.68 19.61
CA TRP A 11 4.25 17.06 19.10
C TRP A 11 3.58 17.86 17.99
N ALA A 12 3.53 19.18 18.12
CA ALA A 12 2.99 20.06 17.07
C ALA A 12 3.82 20.01 15.78
N LEU A 13 5.15 19.96 15.89
CA LEU A 13 6.06 19.80 14.75
C LEU A 13 5.86 18.44 14.07
N THR A 14 5.75 17.35 14.85
CA THR A 14 5.51 16.02 14.29
C THR A 14 4.18 15.96 13.55
N LEU A 15 3.10 16.50 14.13
CA LEU A 15 1.79 16.57 13.48
C LEU A 15 1.82 17.41 12.20
N ALA A 16 2.54 18.54 12.21
CA ALA A 16 2.69 19.38 11.03
C ALA A 16 3.47 18.68 9.91
N ILE A 17 4.53 17.93 10.25
CA ILE A 17 5.31 17.13 9.28
C ILE A 17 4.45 16.01 8.69
N VAL A 18 3.67 15.30 9.51
CA VAL A 18 2.76 14.25 9.04
C VAL A 18 1.66 14.84 8.14
N ALA A 19 1.05 15.97 8.51
CA ALA A 19 0.05 16.64 7.68
C ALA A 19 0.64 17.13 6.35
N ALA A 20 1.85 17.70 6.36
CA ALA A 20 2.54 18.13 5.15
C ALA A 20 2.89 16.94 4.22
N ALA A 21 3.32 15.81 4.79
CA ALA A 21 3.56 14.59 4.02
C ALA A 21 2.26 14.04 3.39
N VAL A 22 1.16 14.01 4.13
CA VAL A 22 -0.15 13.57 3.63
C VAL A 22 -0.65 14.48 2.50
N LEU A 23 -0.49 15.80 2.63
CA LEU A 23 -0.90 16.77 1.62
C LEU A 23 0.01 16.74 0.38
N GLY A 24 1.31 16.51 0.55
CA GLY A 24 2.27 16.39 -0.55
C GLY A 24 2.02 15.16 -1.43
N ILE A 25 1.60 14.04 -0.84
CA ILE A 25 1.26 12.81 -1.57
C ILE A 25 -0.06 12.99 -2.38
N GLY A 26 -0.97 13.86 -1.93
CA GLY A 26 -2.23 14.14 -2.63
C GLY A 26 -2.10 15.09 -3.83
N ALA A 27 -1.04 15.90 -3.89
CA ALA A 27 -0.84 16.88 -4.98
C ALA A 27 -0.50 16.21 -6.32
N GLU A 28 0.23 15.09 -6.29
CA GLU A 28 0.54 14.29 -7.50
C GLU A 28 -0.72 13.66 -8.10
N ALA A 29 -1.72 13.32 -7.27
CA ALA A 29 -3.01 12.80 -7.73
C ALA A 29 -3.86 13.85 -8.46
N LEU A 30 -3.67 15.14 -8.17
CA LEU A 30 -4.34 16.25 -8.86
C LEU A 30 -3.63 16.66 -10.16
N ALA A 31 -2.32 16.40 -10.28
CA ALA A 31 -1.54 16.74 -11.47
C ALA A 31 -1.80 15.79 -12.67
N GLN A 32 -2.34 14.60 -12.42
CA GLN A 32 -2.52 13.55 -13.43
C GLN A 32 -3.88 13.54 -14.14
N ALA A 33 -4.75 14.54 -13.98
CA ALA A 33 -6.01 14.56 -14.73
C ALA A 33 -6.53 15.96 -15.05
N ASN A 34 -6.70 16.26 -16.35
CA ASN A 34 -7.90 16.94 -16.81
C ASN A 34 -9.00 15.87 -16.91
N PRO A 35 -9.99 15.83 -15.99
CA PRO A 35 -10.88 14.67 -15.83
C PRO A 35 -11.88 14.41 -16.98
N PHE A 36 -11.91 15.26 -18.02
CA PHE A 36 -12.93 15.18 -19.08
C PHE A 36 -12.40 15.25 -20.52
N GLY A 37 -11.09 15.14 -20.77
CA GLY A 37 -10.55 14.80 -22.10
C GLY A 37 -11.14 15.56 -23.32
N THR A 38 -11.38 16.87 -23.22
CA THR A 38 -12.10 17.65 -24.24
C THR A 38 -11.27 18.05 -25.48
N GLY A 39 -10.21 17.32 -25.80
CA GLY A 39 -9.52 17.42 -27.08
C GLY A 39 -9.60 16.09 -27.82
N PRO A 40 -9.50 16.03 -29.15
CA PRO A 40 -9.31 14.77 -29.88
C PRO A 40 -7.98 14.14 -29.42
N GLY A 41 -8.05 13.38 -28.33
CA GLY A 41 -6.91 12.68 -27.78
C GLY A 41 -6.50 11.58 -28.75
N PRO A 42 -5.19 11.32 -28.91
CA PRO A 42 -4.75 10.14 -29.65
C PRO A 42 -5.49 8.92 -29.11
N ALA A 43 -5.92 8.04 -30.02
CA ALA A 43 -6.64 6.81 -29.70
C ALA A 43 -6.02 6.15 -28.47
N PRO A 44 -6.83 5.62 -27.52
CA PRO A 44 -6.31 5.06 -26.28
C PRO A 44 -5.20 4.07 -26.64
N ALA A 45 -3.96 4.46 -26.34
CA ALA A 45 -2.83 3.58 -26.54
C ALA A 45 -3.17 2.31 -25.79
N ARG A 46 -3.18 1.17 -26.51
CA ARG A 46 -3.37 -0.15 -25.90
C ARG A 46 -2.47 -0.16 -24.66
N PRO A 47 -3.00 -0.33 -23.43
CA PRO A 47 -2.16 -0.36 -22.25
C PRO A 47 -1.05 -1.35 -22.55
N PRO A 48 0.23 -0.98 -22.36
CA PRO A 48 1.33 -1.85 -22.72
C PRO A 48 1.00 -3.21 -22.12
N ALA A 49 1.03 -4.25 -22.96
CA ALA A 49 0.91 -5.61 -22.45
C ALA A 49 2.06 -5.73 -21.45
N LEU A 50 1.75 -5.65 -20.16
CA LEU A 50 2.73 -5.82 -19.11
C LEU A 50 3.06 -7.30 -19.15
N ASP A 51 3.90 -7.71 -20.08
CA ASP A 51 4.28 -9.10 -20.27
C ASP A 51 5.32 -9.50 -19.21
N GLY A 52 5.40 -10.79 -18.90
CA GLY A 52 6.33 -11.33 -17.90
C GLY A 52 5.83 -11.26 -16.45
N ILE A 53 6.77 -11.19 -15.50
CA ILE A 53 6.48 -11.36 -14.05
C ILE A 53 5.55 -10.26 -13.52
N ALA A 54 5.74 -9.02 -13.96
CA ALA A 54 4.89 -7.90 -13.54
C ALA A 54 3.42 -8.10 -13.96
N GLY A 55 3.18 -8.52 -15.21
CA GLY A 55 1.85 -8.89 -15.70
C GLY A 55 1.22 -10.02 -14.93
N PHE A 56 1.99 -11.07 -14.68
CA PHE A 56 1.54 -12.21 -13.88
C PHE A 56 1.09 -11.78 -12.48
N ILE A 57 1.87 -10.93 -11.80
CA ILE A 57 1.53 -10.43 -10.47
C ILE A 57 0.23 -9.60 -10.52
N LEU A 58 0.07 -8.70 -11.49
CA LEU A 58 -1.13 -7.89 -11.63
C LEU A 58 -2.38 -8.73 -11.94
N ALA A 59 -2.25 -9.74 -12.80
CA ALA A 59 -3.32 -10.68 -13.10
C ALA A 59 -3.74 -11.44 -11.83
N LYS A 60 -2.77 -11.91 -11.03
CA LYS A 60 -3.04 -12.57 -9.75
C LYS A 60 -3.66 -11.63 -8.72
N GLN A 61 -3.21 -10.39 -8.63
CA GLN A 61 -3.84 -9.39 -7.75
C GLN A 61 -5.33 -9.20 -8.11
N ALA A 62 -5.68 -9.14 -9.40
CA ALA A 62 -7.07 -9.03 -9.83
C ALA A 62 -7.89 -10.29 -9.52
N GLU A 63 -7.30 -11.48 -9.62
CA GLU A 63 -7.93 -12.74 -9.22
C GLU A 63 -8.22 -12.76 -7.71
N PHE A 64 -7.20 -12.46 -6.89
CA PHE A 64 -7.33 -12.39 -5.43
C PHE A 64 -8.38 -11.36 -5.00
N TYR A 65 -8.42 -10.18 -5.61
CA TYR A 65 -9.38 -9.14 -5.26
C TYR A 65 -10.84 -9.61 -5.45
N ARG A 66 -11.14 -10.29 -6.56
CA ARG A 66 -12.47 -10.85 -6.81
C ARG A 66 -12.82 -11.95 -5.81
N ALA A 67 -11.85 -12.84 -5.52
CA ALA A 67 -12.02 -13.90 -4.54
C ALA A 67 -12.27 -13.33 -3.13
N LEU A 68 -11.54 -12.30 -2.72
CA LEU A 68 -11.73 -11.60 -1.44
C LEU A 68 -13.14 -11.03 -1.32
N ALA A 69 -13.63 -10.34 -2.35
CA ALA A 69 -14.99 -9.82 -2.36
C ALA A 69 -16.05 -10.92 -2.18
N GLY A 70 -15.84 -12.09 -2.81
CA GLY A 70 -16.69 -13.27 -2.61
C GLY A 70 -16.63 -13.81 -1.18
N MET A 71 -15.42 -14.00 -0.65
CA MET A 71 -15.19 -14.56 0.68
C MET A 71 -15.68 -13.64 1.81
N ILE A 72 -15.62 -12.32 1.65
CA ILE A 72 -16.21 -11.37 2.58
C ILE A 72 -17.73 -11.56 2.67
N ARG A 73 -18.41 -11.75 1.53
CA ARG A 73 -19.86 -12.01 1.53
C ARG A 73 -20.20 -13.33 2.20
N ALA A 74 -19.43 -14.38 1.92
CA ALA A 74 -19.60 -15.69 2.57
C ALA A 74 -19.34 -15.63 4.08
N ALA A 75 -18.26 -14.99 4.51
CA ALA A 75 -17.92 -14.85 5.93
C ALA A 75 -18.96 -14.02 6.69
N LYS A 76 -19.60 -13.04 6.04
CA LYS A 76 -20.71 -12.27 6.63
C LYS A 76 -22.00 -13.07 6.80
N ALA A 77 -22.23 -14.11 6.00
CA ALA A 77 -23.48 -14.87 6.04
C ALA A 77 -23.58 -15.73 7.31
N ASP A 78 -22.53 -16.48 7.64
CA ASP A 78 -22.54 -17.42 8.77
C ASP A 78 -21.17 -17.56 9.49
N GLY A 79 -20.15 -16.79 9.07
CA GLY A 79 -18.81 -16.84 9.65
C GLY A 79 -17.93 -18.01 9.20
N SER A 80 -18.49 -19.01 8.50
CA SER A 80 -17.77 -20.24 8.11
C SER A 80 -16.54 -19.98 7.22
N ALA A 81 -16.60 -18.92 6.40
CA ALA A 81 -15.51 -18.55 5.50
C ALA A 81 -14.42 -17.68 6.14
N SER A 82 -14.49 -17.35 7.43
CA SER A 82 -13.58 -16.38 8.09
C SER A 82 -12.11 -16.84 8.07
N LEU A 83 -11.85 -18.13 8.31
CA LEU A 83 -10.49 -18.66 8.29
C LEU A 83 -9.90 -18.67 6.87
N SER A 84 -10.71 -19.07 5.89
CA SER A 84 -10.32 -19.04 4.48
C SER A 84 -10.16 -17.60 3.96
N LEU A 85 -10.97 -16.66 4.45
CA LEU A 85 -10.83 -15.23 4.16
C LEU A 85 -9.53 -14.67 4.73
N LEU A 86 -9.13 -15.08 5.93
CA LEU A 86 -7.84 -14.72 6.53
C LEU A 86 -6.68 -15.22 5.66
N GLY A 87 -6.69 -16.50 5.28
CA GLY A 87 -5.66 -17.08 4.42
C GLY A 87 -5.58 -16.39 3.05
N LEU A 88 -6.73 -16.11 2.44
CA LEU A 88 -6.79 -15.42 1.15
C LEU A 88 -6.30 -13.96 1.25
N SER A 89 -6.61 -13.28 2.35
CA SER A 89 -6.15 -11.90 2.62
C SER A 89 -4.63 -11.84 2.80
N PHE A 90 -4.06 -12.84 3.49
CA PHE A 90 -2.61 -12.97 3.62
C PHE A 90 -1.92 -13.22 2.26
N ALA A 91 -2.44 -14.15 1.48
CA ALA A 91 -1.93 -14.43 0.13
C ALA A 91 -1.99 -13.18 -0.76
N TYR A 92 -3.12 -12.46 -0.75
CA TYR A 92 -3.24 -11.17 -1.44
C TYR A 92 -2.19 -10.16 -0.96
N GLY A 93 -1.91 -10.09 0.35
CA GLY A 93 -0.88 -9.24 0.92
C GLY A 93 0.52 -9.48 0.34
N ILE A 94 0.90 -10.73 0.09
CA ILE A 94 2.18 -11.09 -0.56
C ILE A 94 2.23 -10.56 -2.00
N PHE A 95 1.18 -10.80 -2.79
CA PHE A 95 1.12 -10.31 -4.17
C PHE A 95 1.04 -8.77 -4.23
N HIS A 96 0.35 -8.15 -3.28
CA HIS A 96 0.32 -6.69 -3.11
C HIS A 96 1.70 -6.13 -2.74
N ALA A 97 2.47 -6.86 -1.94
CA ALA A 97 3.86 -6.51 -1.64
C ALA A 97 4.75 -6.57 -2.89
N ALA A 98 4.56 -7.60 -3.73
CA ALA A 98 5.34 -7.87 -4.94
C ALA A 98 4.95 -7.04 -6.18
N GLY A 99 3.78 -6.40 -6.18
CA GLY A 99 3.29 -5.62 -7.33
C GLY A 99 4.18 -4.41 -7.66
N PRO A 100 4.29 -4.04 -8.95
CA PRO A 100 5.09 -2.90 -9.37
C PRO A 100 4.52 -1.58 -8.81
N GLY A 101 5.38 -0.71 -8.30
CA GLY A 101 5.00 0.62 -7.80
C GLY A 101 6.23 1.51 -7.62
N HIS A 102 6.10 2.81 -7.86
CA HIS A 102 7.24 3.74 -7.90
C HIS A 102 8.01 3.75 -6.57
N GLY A 103 7.30 3.86 -5.43
CA GLY A 103 7.92 3.82 -4.10
C GLY A 103 8.53 2.45 -3.73
N LYS A 104 7.96 1.34 -4.23
CA LYS A 104 8.52 -0.01 -4.03
C LYS A 104 9.81 -0.18 -4.81
N ALA A 105 9.87 0.32 -6.04
CA ALA A 105 11.07 0.29 -6.87
C ALA A 105 12.22 1.07 -6.21
N VAL A 106 11.96 2.32 -5.79
CA VAL A 106 12.98 3.19 -5.16
C VAL A 106 13.51 2.61 -3.84
N ILE A 107 12.63 2.15 -2.95
CA ILE A 107 13.05 1.56 -1.66
C ILE A 107 13.73 0.21 -1.89
N SER A 108 13.24 -0.61 -2.82
CA SER A 108 13.88 -1.90 -3.13
C SER A 108 15.27 -1.74 -3.72
N SER A 109 15.51 -0.76 -4.61
CA SER A 109 16.85 -0.49 -5.14
C SER A 109 17.80 0.02 -4.06
N TYR A 110 17.31 0.85 -3.14
CA TYR A 110 18.08 1.30 -1.98
C TYR A 110 18.47 0.14 -1.06
N LEU A 111 17.54 -0.78 -0.78
CA LEU A 111 17.77 -1.93 0.09
C LEU A 111 18.73 -2.96 -0.54
N VAL A 112 18.60 -3.19 -1.85
CA VAL A 112 19.50 -4.05 -2.63
C VAL A 112 20.91 -3.46 -2.67
N ALA A 113 21.03 -2.13 -2.78
CA ALA A 113 22.33 -1.45 -2.76
C ALA A 113 22.99 -1.42 -1.37
N ASN A 114 22.19 -1.46 -0.29
CA ASN A 114 22.67 -1.39 1.10
C ASN A 114 22.29 -2.66 1.90
N GLU A 115 23.08 -3.72 1.69
CA GLU A 115 22.89 -5.04 2.31
C GLU A 115 22.91 -5.03 3.85
N GLU A 116 23.49 -4.02 4.52
CA GLU A 116 23.59 -4.02 5.98
C GLU A 116 22.22 -3.84 6.68
N THR A 117 21.20 -3.37 5.95
CA THR A 117 19.93 -2.92 6.55
C THR A 117 18.73 -3.87 6.35
N TRP A 118 18.82 -4.87 5.47
CA TRP A 118 17.64 -5.68 5.10
C TRP A 118 17.05 -6.49 6.26
N ARG A 119 17.88 -7.06 7.15
CA ARG A 119 17.41 -7.83 8.32
C ARG A 119 16.59 -6.98 9.28
N ARG A 120 17.08 -5.77 9.56
CA ARG A 120 16.38 -4.79 10.41
C ARG A 120 15.09 -4.32 9.73
N GLY A 121 15.13 -4.10 8.41
CA GLY A 121 13.96 -3.78 7.59
C GLY A 121 12.86 -4.83 7.70
N ILE A 122 13.18 -6.12 7.51
CA ILE A 122 12.22 -7.22 7.63
C ILE A 122 11.62 -7.27 9.04
N ALA A 123 12.45 -7.22 10.09
CA ALA A 123 11.99 -7.25 11.47
C ALA A 123 11.02 -6.09 11.78
N LEU A 124 11.36 -4.87 11.33
CA LEU A 124 10.50 -3.69 11.48
C LEU A 124 9.20 -3.81 10.68
N SER A 125 9.22 -4.37 9.46
CA SER A 125 8.01 -4.59 8.67
C SER A 125 7.05 -5.58 9.36
N PHE A 126 7.56 -6.67 9.92
CA PHE A 126 6.74 -7.61 10.70
C PHE A 126 6.19 -6.96 11.97
N ALA A 127 7.02 -6.24 12.72
CA ALA A 127 6.59 -5.53 13.92
C ALA A 127 5.49 -4.50 13.59
N SER A 128 5.65 -3.75 12.49
CA SER A 128 4.66 -2.79 12.02
C SER A 128 3.36 -3.46 11.57
N ALA A 129 3.43 -4.59 10.86
CA ALA A 129 2.24 -5.32 10.42
C ALA A 129 1.45 -5.90 11.60
N LEU A 130 2.13 -6.43 12.63
CA LEU A 130 1.50 -6.92 13.85
C LEU A 130 0.84 -5.79 14.64
N LEU A 131 1.54 -4.66 14.82
CA LEU A 131 0.96 -3.50 15.49
C LEU A 131 -0.28 -2.98 14.73
N GLN A 132 -0.20 -2.92 13.40
CA GLN A 132 -1.31 -2.48 12.55
C GLN A 132 -2.50 -3.43 12.64
N ALA A 133 -2.28 -4.74 12.64
CA ALA A 133 -3.33 -5.73 12.81
C ALA A 133 -3.99 -5.65 14.19
N SER A 134 -3.21 -5.48 15.26
CA SER A 134 -3.74 -5.32 16.62
C SER A 134 -4.61 -4.07 16.75
N VAL A 135 -4.15 -2.93 16.22
CA VAL A 135 -4.92 -1.66 16.25
C VAL A 135 -6.18 -1.75 15.40
N ALA A 136 -6.22 -2.55 14.34
CA ALA A 136 -7.40 -2.70 13.50
C ALA A 136 -8.54 -3.49 14.16
N VAL A 137 -8.25 -4.29 15.21
CA VAL A 137 -9.22 -5.17 15.89
C VAL A 137 -9.53 -4.71 17.32
N ALA A 138 -8.67 -3.92 17.95
CA ALA A 138 -8.89 -3.30 19.27
C ALA A 138 -9.91 -2.16 19.20
#